data_AF-A0A6A5UJU2-F1
#
_entry.id   AF-A0A6A5UJU2-F1
#
_cell.length_a   1.000
_cell.length_b   1.000
_cell.length_c   1.000
_cell.angle_alpha   90.00
_cell.angle_beta   90.00
_cell.angle_gamma   90.00
#
_symmetry.space_group_name_H-M   'P 1'
#
loop_
_entity.id
_entity.type
_entity.pdbx_description
1 polymer ?
#
loop_
_entity_poly.entity_id
_entity_poly.type
_entity_poly.pdbx_seq_one_letter_code
_entity_poly.pdbx_strand_id
1 'polypeptide(L)'
;MEKAGKCKTNNCPKKVTSKAKAKAKSHARDFDPVEVLHPDFDLVARAPTKGSQSGGSCEIPKCRAKIDHPGEDPCWEWVNHPKFVPCDKLSKYTVDWFVKEAGHKKPSADKCLFYTNGLSDIAKAYARSEGLTTIWNIWDGVLMPDKDKGNVITNKMRCIVGPDVGGSRNSVRQKYFETMSTAMATLCSGHVTFMDRNLKKDTYMRVKQAGIWGHQEFPTLRSLGKVSSIDAIGMFTSIDTRVRWPDWWKKGMNTWPNEATKPAGLKEI
;
A
#
# COMPACT_ATOMS: atom_id res chain seq x y z
N MET A 1 15.37 31.75 -9.19
CA MET A 1 15.59 30.39 -8.63
C MET A 1 15.93 30.56 -7.15
N GLU A 2 14.92 30.56 -6.29
CA GLU A 2 15.12 30.59 -4.83
C GLU A 2 15.74 29.26 -4.38
N LYS A 3 16.87 29.37 -3.68
CA LYS A 3 17.52 28.24 -3.01
C LYS A 3 16.63 27.80 -1.85
N ALA A 4 16.12 26.57 -1.90
CA ALA A 4 15.45 25.95 -0.77
C ALA A 4 16.34 26.03 0.47
N GLY A 5 15.84 26.70 1.51
CA GLY A 5 16.55 26.88 2.77
C GLY A 5 16.91 25.53 3.39
N LYS A 6 18.19 25.35 3.74
CA LYS A 6 18.65 24.24 4.57
C LYS A 6 17.93 24.33 5.91
N CYS A 7 16.93 23.48 6.13
CA CYS A 7 16.32 23.33 7.43
C CYS A 7 17.40 22.82 8.40
N LYS A 8 17.81 23.66 9.36
CA LYS A 8 18.88 23.36 10.32
C LYS A 8 18.42 22.18 11.19
N THR A 9 19.06 21.02 11.02
CA THR A 9 18.93 19.82 11.86
C THR A 9 19.23 20.05 13.35
N ASN A 10 19.73 21.23 13.72
CA ASN A 10 20.17 21.55 15.08
C ASN A 10 19.03 21.75 16.08
N ASN A 11 17.78 21.90 15.64
CA ASN A 11 16.64 22.16 16.55
C ASN A 11 15.79 20.92 16.87
N CYS A 12 16.12 19.75 16.34
CA CYS A 12 15.41 18.53 16.69
C CYS A 12 16.20 17.71 17.70
N PRO A 13 15.61 17.34 18.86
CA PRO A 13 16.27 16.49 19.81
C PRO A 13 16.63 15.17 19.12
N LYS A 14 17.94 14.90 19.01
CA LYS A 14 18.43 13.62 18.47
C LYS A 14 17.90 12.50 19.36
N LYS A 15 17.58 11.35 18.75
CA LYS A 15 17.18 10.15 19.49
C LYS A 15 18.32 9.75 20.42
N VAL A 16 18.22 10.06 21.71
CA VAL A 16 19.22 9.69 22.72
C VAL A 16 19.10 8.17 22.90
N THR A 17 20.04 7.42 22.34
CA THR A 17 20.19 6.00 22.64
C THR A 17 20.86 5.87 24.00
N SER A 18 20.07 5.90 25.08
CA SER A 18 20.58 5.64 26.41
C SER A 18 21.02 4.17 26.51
N LYS A 19 22.30 3.89 26.29
CA LYS A 19 22.96 2.72 26.88
C LYS A 19 23.09 2.99 28.38
N ALA A 20 22.00 2.80 29.12
CA ALA A 20 22.07 2.75 30.57
C ALA A 20 22.72 1.42 30.96
N LYS A 21 24.00 1.46 31.33
CA LYS A 21 24.64 0.39 32.09
C LYS A 21 23.98 0.35 33.47
N ALA A 22 23.05 -0.57 33.66
CA ALA A 22 22.60 -0.94 34.99
C ALA A 22 23.79 -1.60 35.74
N LYS A 23 24.35 -0.89 36.72
CA LYS A 23 25.11 -1.50 37.81
C LYS A 23 24.20 -1.46 39.04
N ALA A 24 23.53 -2.57 39.30
CA ALA A 24 22.86 -2.84 40.56
C ALA A 24 23.71 -3.84 41.36
N LYS A 25 23.97 -3.51 42.63
CA LYS A 25 24.17 -4.37 43.82
C LYS A 25 24.84 -3.49 44.90
N SER A 26 24.11 -3.04 45.91
CA SER A 26 23.54 -3.75 47.07
C SER A 26 24.45 -3.57 48.28
N HIS A 27 24.01 -2.77 49.25
CA HIS A 27 24.34 -3.02 50.65
C HIS A 27 23.11 -2.69 51.50
N ALA A 28 22.71 -3.70 52.26
CA ALA A 28 21.66 -3.66 53.26
C ALA A 28 22.11 -2.88 54.49
N ARG A 29 21.15 -2.33 55.24
CA ARG A 29 20.97 -2.62 56.67
C ARG A 29 19.63 -2.12 57.18
N ASP A 30 19.05 -2.97 58.02
CA ASP A 30 17.79 -2.86 58.75
C ASP A 30 17.74 -1.66 59.70
N PHE A 31 16.54 -1.14 59.98
CA PHE A 31 15.97 -0.85 61.31
C PHE A 31 14.60 -0.15 61.14
N ASP A 32 13.54 -0.79 61.64
CA ASP A 32 12.22 -0.21 61.98
C ASP A 32 12.13 -0.16 63.54
N PRO A 33 11.11 0.46 64.18
CA PRO A 33 10.16 1.50 63.77
C PRO A 33 10.09 2.65 64.82
N VAL A 34 9.29 3.71 64.62
CA VAL A 34 8.41 4.37 65.65
C VAL A 34 7.56 5.47 64.98
N GLU A 35 6.30 5.47 65.40
CA GLU A 35 5.13 6.32 65.13
C GLU A 35 5.19 7.70 65.83
N VAL A 36 4.93 8.83 65.14
CA VAL A 36 4.34 10.07 65.74
C VAL A 36 3.60 10.93 64.68
N LEU A 37 2.44 11.43 65.10
CA LEU A 37 1.49 12.38 64.49
C LEU A 37 2.04 13.77 64.05
N HIS A 38 1.54 14.25 62.89
CA HIS A 38 0.98 15.59 62.56
C HIS A 38 1.74 16.92 62.92
N PRO A 39 1.31 18.09 62.39
CA PRO A 39 1.87 18.74 61.20
C PRO A 39 2.54 20.09 61.55
N ASP A 40 3.04 20.79 60.52
CA ASP A 40 3.08 22.25 60.37
C ASP A 40 4.42 22.83 59.89
N PHE A 41 4.26 23.65 58.82
CA PHE A 41 5.09 24.78 58.38
C PHE A 41 6.60 24.53 58.17
N ASP A 42 7.06 24.69 56.91
CA ASP A 42 7.59 26.00 56.55
C ASP A 42 7.85 26.22 55.05
N LEU A 43 7.73 27.49 54.71
CA LEU A 43 7.95 28.12 53.42
C LEU A 43 9.37 27.84 52.88
N VAL A 44 9.46 27.17 51.73
CA VAL A 44 10.66 27.22 50.89
C VAL A 44 10.31 27.79 49.53
N ALA A 45 10.98 28.90 49.24
CA ALA A 45 10.94 29.72 48.04
C ALA A 45 10.78 28.89 46.75
N ARG A 46 9.68 29.14 46.03
CA ARG A 46 9.57 28.78 44.61
C ARG A 46 10.59 29.60 43.82
N ALA A 47 11.69 28.97 43.43
CA ALA A 47 12.51 29.45 42.33
C ALA A 47 11.62 29.59 41.07
N PRO A 48 11.80 30.64 40.25
CA PRO A 48 11.05 30.77 39.01
C PRO A 48 11.44 29.60 38.11
N THR A 49 10.52 28.65 37.94
CA THR A 49 10.62 27.61 36.91
C THR A 49 10.72 28.32 35.57
N LYS A 50 11.94 28.30 35.00
CA LYS A 50 12.21 28.67 33.61
C LYS A 50 11.08 28.11 32.75
N GLY A 51 10.41 29.03 32.05
CA GLY A 51 9.33 28.70 31.14
C GLY A 51 9.71 27.51 30.28
N SER A 52 8.87 26.48 30.35
CA SER A 52 8.85 25.41 29.37
C SER A 52 8.84 26.08 28.00
N GLN A 53 9.97 25.99 27.28
CA GLN A 53 10.02 26.39 25.89
C GLN A 53 8.96 25.55 25.18
N SER A 54 7.89 26.21 24.76
CA SER A 54 6.89 25.70 23.84
C SER A 54 7.60 24.87 22.78
N GLY A 55 7.35 23.57 22.79
CA GLY A 55 7.99 22.61 21.90
C GLY A 55 7.78 23.04 20.45
N GLY A 56 8.81 23.62 19.85
CA GLY A 56 8.84 23.89 18.42
C GLY A 56 8.59 22.57 17.71
N SER A 57 7.45 22.45 17.04
CA SER A 57 7.11 21.23 16.31
C SER A 57 8.18 21.02 15.25
N CYS A 58 9.04 20.02 15.43
CA CYS A 58 9.97 19.59 14.39
C CYS A 58 9.18 19.31 13.11
N GLU A 59 9.37 20.18 12.12
CA GLU A 59 8.83 20.01 10.78
C GLU A 59 9.30 18.67 10.21
N ILE A 60 8.43 17.98 9.49
CA ILE A 60 8.75 16.71 8.87
C ILE A 60 9.51 17.01 7.58
N PRO A 61 10.80 16.65 7.46
CA PRO A 61 11.56 16.90 6.25
C PRO A 61 11.02 16.06 5.08
N LYS A 62 11.00 16.67 3.90
CA LYS A 62 10.85 15.97 2.63
C LYS A 62 12.20 15.37 2.23
N CYS A 63 12.15 14.17 1.68
CA CYS A 63 13.33 13.40 1.33
C CYS A 63 13.75 13.66 -0.13
N ARG A 64 14.93 13.15 -0.51
CA ARG A 64 15.44 13.33 -1.87
C ARG A 64 14.51 12.65 -2.87
N ALA A 65 14.23 13.33 -3.99
CA ALA A 65 13.42 12.77 -5.07
C ALA A 65 14.20 11.79 -5.97
N LYS A 66 15.53 11.73 -5.86
CA LYS A 66 16.34 10.83 -6.68
C LYS A 66 16.86 9.68 -5.84
N ILE A 67 16.57 8.48 -6.31
CA ILE A 67 17.09 7.21 -5.79
C ILE A 67 18.09 6.69 -6.81
N ASP A 68 19.28 6.31 -6.36
CA ASP A 68 20.34 5.82 -7.24
C ASP A 68 20.16 4.31 -7.51
N HIS A 69 19.56 3.57 -6.57
CA HIS A 69 19.32 2.12 -6.68
C HIS A 69 17.91 1.67 -6.26
N PRO A 70 17.26 0.73 -6.98
CA PRO A 70 15.95 0.21 -6.59
C PRO A 70 15.92 -0.32 -5.14
N GLY A 71 15.00 0.23 -4.33
CA GLY A 71 14.81 -0.19 -2.94
C GLY A 71 15.66 0.57 -1.90
N GLU A 72 16.49 1.52 -2.33
CA GLU A 72 17.16 2.47 -1.43
C GLU A 72 16.12 3.37 -0.74
N ASP A 73 16.46 3.81 0.48
CA ASP A 73 15.65 4.75 1.23
C ASP A 73 15.92 6.19 0.79
N PRO A 74 14.96 6.89 0.14
CA PRO A 74 15.17 8.27 -0.29
C PRO A 74 15.43 9.24 0.88
N CYS A 75 15.15 8.80 2.11
CA CYS A 75 15.27 9.55 3.35
C CYS A 75 16.52 9.19 4.18
N TRP A 76 17.48 8.45 3.66
CA TRP A 76 18.60 7.91 4.44
C TRP A 76 19.40 8.98 5.21
N GLU A 77 19.46 10.22 4.72
CA GLU A 77 20.14 11.34 5.40
C GLU A 77 19.49 11.71 6.76
N TRP A 78 18.23 11.31 6.96
CA TRP A 78 17.42 11.66 8.11
C TRP A 78 17.23 10.51 9.11
N VAL A 79 18.02 9.43 9.00
CA VAL A 79 17.93 8.25 9.90
C VAL A 79 18.03 8.60 11.40
N ASN A 80 18.67 9.72 11.73
CA ASN A 80 18.84 10.19 13.11
C ASN A 80 17.72 11.15 13.58
N HIS A 81 16.76 11.48 12.71
CA HIS A 81 15.64 12.35 13.06
C HIS A 81 14.68 11.62 14.03
N PRO A 82 14.18 12.27 15.09
CA PRO A 82 13.35 11.61 16.12
C PRO A 82 12.06 10.97 15.57
N LYS A 83 11.51 11.54 14.49
CA LYS A 83 10.31 11.03 13.79
C LYS A 83 10.63 10.06 12.63
N PHE A 84 11.88 9.65 12.45
CA PHE A 84 12.25 8.74 11.37
C PHE A 84 11.67 7.34 11.63
N VAL A 85 10.94 6.84 10.65
CA VAL A 85 10.38 5.48 10.62
C VAL A 85 11.13 4.72 9.54
N PRO A 86 11.80 3.58 9.83
CA PRO A 86 12.44 2.77 8.80
C PRO A 86 11.44 2.32 7.73
N CYS A 87 11.89 2.19 6.48
CA CYS A 87 11.07 1.59 5.43
C CYS A 87 10.70 0.14 5.78
N ASP A 88 9.48 -0.25 5.41
CA ASP A 88 9.11 -1.66 5.40
C ASP A 88 9.89 -2.39 4.30
N LYS A 89 10.29 -3.62 4.61
CA LYS A 89 10.93 -4.52 3.64
C LYS A 89 9.89 -5.20 2.77
N LEU A 90 10.20 -5.38 1.48
CA LEU A 90 9.31 -6.10 0.56
C LEU A 90 8.97 -7.52 1.04
N SER A 91 9.92 -8.21 1.69
CA SER A 91 9.73 -9.58 2.19
C SER A 91 8.59 -9.76 3.21
N LYS A 92 8.12 -8.66 3.80
CA LYS A 92 6.93 -8.64 4.67
C LYS A 92 5.64 -8.91 3.89
N TYR A 93 5.59 -8.47 2.64
CA TYR A 93 4.38 -8.44 1.82
C TYR A 93 4.28 -9.67 0.93
N THR A 94 3.99 -10.82 1.55
CA THR A 94 3.78 -12.09 0.85
C THR A 94 2.31 -12.25 0.42
N VAL A 95 2.04 -13.22 -0.46
CA VAL A 95 0.66 -13.57 -0.86
C VAL A 95 -0.18 -13.92 0.38
N ASP A 96 0.34 -14.77 1.26
CA ASP A 96 -0.36 -15.18 2.50
C ASP A 96 -0.63 -14.00 3.42
N TRP A 97 0.32 -13.07 3.51
CA TRP A 97 0.13 -11.85 4.29
C TRP A 97 -1.04 -11.03 3.73
N PHE A 98 -1.10 -10.80 2.42
CA PHE A 98 -2.22 -10.08 1.80
C PHE A 98 -3.57 -10.80 1.96
N VAL A 99 -3.59 -12.12 1.77
CA VAL A 99 -4.79 -12.97 1.95
C VAL A 99 -5.30 -12.90 3.39
N LYS A 100 -4.39 -12.90 4.37
CA LYS A 100 -4.73 -12.75 5.80
C LYS A 100 -5.24 -11.34 6.09
N GLU A 101 -4.54 -10.32 5.61
CA GLU A 101 -4.87 -8.91 5.85
C GLU A 101 -6.19 -8.49 5.19
N ALA A 102 -6.61 -9.16 4.11
CA ALA A 102 -7.91 -8.92 3.50
C ALA A 102 -9.07 -9.08 4.50
N GLY A 103 -8.93 -9.94 5.53
CA GLY A 103 -9.87 -10.03 6.65
C GLY A 103 -11.33 -10.19 6.20
N HIS A 104 -12.20 -9.26 6.63
CA HIS A 104 -13.62 -9.21 6.26
C HIS A 104 -13.89 -8.55 4.90
N LYS A 105 -12.87 -7.97 4.25
CA LYS A 105 -12.98 -7.31 2.94
C LYS A 105 -12.74 -8.26 1.77
N LYS A 106 -12.74 -9.57 2.03
CA LYS A 106 -12.62 -10.58 0.98
C LYS A 106 -13.80 -10.45 0.01
N PRO A 107 -13.56 -10.53 -1.30
CA PRO A 107 -14.63 -10.48 -2.29
C PRO A 107 -15.54 -11.70 -2.12
N SER A 108 -16.85 -11.48 -2.18
CA SER A 108 -17.82 -12.57 -2.38
C SER A 108 -17.61 -13.24 -3.74
N ALA A 109 -18.16 -14.43 -3.91
CA ALA A 109 -18.22 -15.08 -5.22
C ALA A 109 -18.87 -14.14 -6.26
N ASP A 110 -18.41 -14.21 -7.51
CA ASP A 110 -18.92 -13.43 -8.63
C ASP A 110 -18.68 -11.91 -8.55
N LYS A 111 -17.92 -11.44 -7.55
CA LYS A 111 -17.73 -10.00 -7.30
C LYS A 111 -16.35 -9.47 -7.67
N CYS A 112 -15.43 -10.26 -8.20
CA CYS A 112 -14.09 -9.75 -8.49
C CYS A 112 -14.02 -8.94 -9.80
N LEU A 113 -13.37 -7.78 -9.74
CA LEU A 113 -13.01 -6.96 -10.90
C LEU A 113 -11.49 -6.75 -10.98
N PHE A 114 -10.91 -7.23 -12.07
CA PHE A 114 -9.53 -6.94 -12.48
C PHE A 114 -9.52 -5.91 -13.61
N TYR A 115 -8.38 -5.25 -13.82
CA TYR A 115 -8.27 -4.24 -14.87
C TYR A 115 -6.83 -4.02 -15.34
N THR A 116 -6.66 -3.51 -16.55
CA THR A 116 -5.34 -3.17 -17.11
C THR A 116 -4.79 -1.82 -16.61
N ASN A 117 -3.47 -1.64 -16.67
CA ASN A 117 -2.82 -0.40 -16.23
C ASN A 117 -3.44 0.88 -16.84
N GLY A 118 -3.63 1.90 -16.01
CA GLY A 118 -4.23 3.19 -16.36
C GLY A 118 -5.73 3.27 -16.13
N LEU A 119 -6.38 2.19 -15.68
CA LEU A 119 -7.83 2.15 -15.45
C LEU A 119 -8.26 2.20 -13.99
N SER A 120 -7.35 2.50 -13.06
CA SER A 120 -7.64 2.44 -11.61
C SER A 120 -8.91 3.21 -11.22
N ASP A 121 -9.05 4.45 -11.65
CA ASP A 121 -10.20 5.28 -11.29
C ASP A 121 -11.50 4.84 -11.98
N ILE A 122 -11.41 4.46 -13.25
CA ILE A 122 -12.54 3.95 -14.03
C ILE A 122 -13.06 2.63 -13.44
N ALA A 123 -12.14 1.70 -13.14
CA ALA A 123 -12.49 0.40 -12.54
C ALA A 123 -13.09 0.57 -11.14
N LYS A 124 -12.59 1.50 -10.31
CA LYS A 124 -13.20 1.81 -9.01
C LYS A 124 -14.62 2.36 -9.16
N ALA A 125 -14.84 3.27 -10.12
CA ALA A 125 -16.16 3.84 -10.38
C ALA A 125 -17.14 2.76 -10.87
N TYR A 126 -16.72 1.93 -11.83
CA TYR A 126 -17.51 0.82 -12.36
C TYR A 126 -17.81 -0.24 -11.29
N ALA A 127 -16.81 -0.61 -10.49
CA ALA A 127 -17.02 -1.56 -9.39
C ALA A 127 -18.06 -1.07 -8.39
N ARG A 128 -18.09 0.25 -8.13
CA ARG A 128 -19.11 0.84 -7.25
C ARG A 128 -20.52 0.74 -7.85
N SER A 129 -20.69 0.97 -9.15
CA SER A 129 -22.01 0.90 -9.79
C SER A 129 -22.52 -0.53 -9.90
N GLU A 130 -21.65 -1.49 -10.18
CA GLU A 130 -22.01 -2.90 -10.40
C GLU A 130 -21.93 -3.77 -9.13
N GLY A 131 -21.53 -3.19 -8.00
CA GLY A 131 -21.30 -3.93 -6.76
C GLY A 131 -20.19 -4.98 -6.89
N LEU A 132 -19.13 -4.67 -7.62
CA LEU A 132 -17.91 -5.46 -7.74
C LEU A 132 -16.82 -4.97 -6.76
N THR A 133 -15.77 -5.76 -6.62
CA THR A 133 -14.64 -5.57 -5.72
C THR A 133 -13.35 -5.56 -6.52
N THR A 134 -12.65 -4.43 -6.48
CA THR A 134 -11.29 -4.27 -7.01
C THR A 134 -10.26 -4.50 -5.91
N ILE A 135 -9.00 -4.59 -6.32
CA ILE A 135 -7.83 -4.62 -5.42
C ILE A 135 -7.84 -3.47 -4.40
N TRP A 136 -8.38 -2.30 -4.77
CA TRP A 136 -8.45 -1.13 -3.90
C TRP A 136 -9.56 -1.25 -2.84
N ASN A 137 -10.66 -1.92 -3.13
CA ASN A 137 -11.73 -2.11 -2.14
C ASN A 137 -11.23 -2.91 -0.92
N ILE A 138 -10.27 -3.81 -1.13
CA ILE A 138 -9.69 -4.62 -0.06
C ILE A 138 -8.64 -3.82 0.72
N TRP A 139 -7.76 -3.12 0.01
CA TRP A 139 -6.51 -2.65 0.59
C TRP A 139 -6.21 -1.15 0.46
N ASP A 140 -7.07 -0.35 -0.16
CA ASP A 140 -6.94 1.12 -0.20
C ASP A 140 -7.04 1.66 1.24
N GLY A 141 -5.93 2.14 1.78
CA GLY A 141 -5.79 2.62 3.15
C GLY A 141 -4.83 1.80 4.03
N VAL A 142 -5.03 0.49 4.18
CA VAL A 142 -4.19 -0.35 5.07
C VAL A 142 -2.75 -0.46 4.55
N LEU A 143 -2.61 -0.54 3.24
CA LEU A 143 -1.31 -0.74 2.58
C LEU A 143 -0.57 0.56 2.28
N MET A 144 -1.31 1.66 2.23
CA MET A 144 -0.74 2.95 1.84
C MET A 144 -1.30 4.08 2.71
N PRO A 145 -1.17 3.99 4.06
CA PRO A 145 -1.72 4.99 4.97
C PRO A 145 -1.11 6.39 4.75
N ASP A 146 0.00 6.45 4.01
CA ASP A 146 0.76 7.65 3.74
C ASP A 146 1.06 7.82 2.24
N LYS A 147 0.28 7.22 1.31
CA LYS A 147 0.49 7.41 -0.15
C LYS A 147 0.58 8.89 -0.51
N ASP A 148 -0.26 9.71 0.10
CA ASP A 148 -0.37 11.14 -0.17
C ASP A 148 0.71 11.96 0.56
N LYS A 149 1.41 11.38 1.55
CA LYS A 149 2.52 12.05 2.24
C LYS A 149 3.82 12.02 1.44
N GLY A 150 3.88 11.23 0.37
CA GLY A 150 5.03 11.15 -0.52
C GLY A 150 6.30 10.62 0.18
N ASN A 151 7.46 11.11 -0.28
CA ASN A 151 8.77 10.73 0.27
C ASN A 151 9.08 11.55 1.54
N VAL A 152 8.47 11.16 2.66
CA VAL A 152 8.73 11.74 3.98
C VAL A 152 9.22 10.66 4.95
N ILE A 153 10.01 11.08 5.94
CA ILE A 153 10.68 10.19 6.91
C ILE A 153 9.72 9.34 7.76
N THR A 154 8.44 9.70 7.82
CA THR A 154 7.40 8.99 8.58
C THR A 154 6.69 7.91 7.75
N ASN A 155 6.78 7.96 6.42
CA ASN A 155 6.10 7.02 5.53
C ASN A 155 6.91 5.73 5.38
N LYS A 156 6.50 4.65 6.06
CA LYS A 156 7.17 3.33 5.98
C LYS A 156 7.14 2.71 4.57
N MET A 157 6.24 3.14 3.70
CA MET A 157 6.06 2.60 2.35
C MET A 157 6.84 3.35 1.28
N ARG A 158 7.57 4.41 1.65
CA ARG A 158 8.33 5.26 0.74
C ARG A 158 9.39 4.53 -0.08
N CYS A 159 9.90 3.36 0.36
CA CYS A 159 10.86 2.57 -0.42
C CYS A 159 10.21 1.61 -1.43
N ILE A 160 8.88 1.44 -1.36
CA ILE A 160 8.16 0.45 -2.18
C ILE A 160 7.21 1.17 -3.15
N VAL A 161 6.35 2.07 -2.67
CA VAL A 161 5.31 2.74 -3.49
C VAL A 161 5.38 4.26 -3.44
N GLY A 162 6.45 4.83 -2.89
CA GLY A 162 6.67 6.28 -2.88
C GLY A 162 6.68 6.89 -4.30
N PRO A 163 6.29 8.16 -4.46
CA PRO A 163 6.12 8.80 -5.77
C PRO A 163 7.43 8.82 -6.58
N ASP A 164 8.57 9.08 -5.93
CA ASP A 164 9.86 9.21 -6.62
C ASP A 164 10.68 7.92 -6.65
N VAL A 165 10.06 6.78 -6.34
CA VAL A 165 10.74 5.47 -6.27
C VAL A 165 11.07 4.91 -7.67
N GLY A 166 10.97 5.70 -8.74
CA GLY A 166 11.23 5.25 -10.12
C GLY A 166 9.99 4.69 -10.83
N GLY A 167 8.79 5.01 -10.34
CA GLY A 167 7.54 4.76 -11.06
C GLY A 167 7.32 3.27 -11.38
N SER A 168 6.84 2.99 -12.59
CA SER A 168 6.60 1.63 -13.08
C SER A 168 7.86 0.84 -13.42
N ARG A 169 9.06 1.44 -13.33
CA ARG A 169 10.34 0.77 -13.64
C ARG A 169 11.04 0.21 -12.40
N ASN A 170 10.52 0.48 -11.22
CA ASN A 170 11.08 -0.05 -9.98
C ASN A 170 10.63 -1.50 -9.76
N SER A 171 11.59 -2.42 -9.72
CA SER A 171 11.36 -3.86 -9.53
C SER A 171 10.73 -4.20 -8.17
N VAL A 172 11.06 -3.46 -7.11
CA VAL A 172 10.47 -3.61 -5.77
C VAL A 172 8.99 -3.26 -5.81
N ARG A 173 8.65 -2.13 -6.46
CA ARG A 173 7.26 -1.70 -6.65
C ARG A 173 6.48 -2.69 -7.51
N GLN A 174 7.05 -3.12 -8.63
CA GLN A 174 6.43 -4.11 -9.51
C GLN A 174 6.13 -5.39 -8.73
N LYS A 175 7.13 -5.94 -8.02
CA LYS A 175 6.97 -7.17 -7.26
C LYS A 175 5.92 -7.06 -6.15
N TYR A 176 5.83 -5.89 -5.51
CA TYR A 176 4.79 -5.61 -4.52
C TYR A 176 3.38 -5.72 -5.13
N PHE A 177 3.12 -5.02 -6.25
CA PHE A 177 1.81 -5.07 -6.90
C PHE A 177 1.51 -6.42 -7.54
N GLU A 178 2.51 -7.12 -8.09
CA GLU A 178 2.36 -8.50 -8.54
C GLU A 178 1.89 -9.40 -7.40
N THR A 179 2.54 -9.31 -6.23
CA THR A 179 2.20 -10.15 -5.07
C THR A 179 0.80 -9.83 -4.53
N MET A 180 0.44 -8.54 -4.49
CA MET A 180 -0.90 -8.06 -4.11
C MET A 180 -1.98 -8.55 -5.10
N SER A 181 -1.68 -8.52 -6.40
CA SER A 181 -2.56 -9.02 -7.47
C SER A 181 -2.72 -10.54 -7.46
N THR A 182 -1.65 -11.30 -7.21
CA THR A 182 -1.72 -12.75 -6.99
C THR A 182 -2.61 -13.08 -5.79
N ALA A 183 -2.51 -12.30 -4.70
CA ALA A 183 -3.38 -12.46 -3.54
C ALA A 183 -4.85 -12.16 -3.87
N MET A 184 -5.14 -11.11 -4.64
CA MET A 184 -6.49 -10.82 -5.13
C MET A 184 -7.05 -12.01 -5.92
N ALA A 185 -6.28 -12.53 -6.88
CA ALA A 185 -6.68 -13.70 -7.67
C ALA A 185 -6.92 -14.94 -6.81
N THR A 186 -6.17 -15.11 -5.71
CA THR A 186 -6.33 -16.22 -4.77
C THR A 186 -7.64 -16.17 -3.98
N LEU A 187 -8.15 -14.95 -3.73
CA LEU A 187 -9.39 -14.69 -3.01
C LEU A 187 -10.64 -14.80 -3.89
N CYS A 188 -10.49 -14.67 -5.21
CA CYS A 188 -11.62 -14.69 -6.15
C CYS A 188 -12.16 -16.09 -6.42
N SER A 189 -13.46 -16.17 -6.69
CA SER A 189 -14.16 -17.40 -7.05
C SER A 189 -15.42 -17.12 -7.87
N GLY A 190 -15.92 -18.14 -8.57
CA GLY A 190 -17.10 -18.03 -9.43
C GLY A 190 -16.79 -17.27 -10.72
N HIS A 191 -17.65 -16.32 -11.06
CA HIS A 191 -17.51 -15.39 -12.17
C HIS A 191 -16.54 -14.25 -11.81
N VAL A 192 -15.74 -13.84 -12.79
CA VAL A 192 -14.81 -12.71 -12.62
C VAL A 192 -14.99 -11.75 -13.79
N THR A 193 -14.93 -10.46 -13.51
CA THR A 193 -14.91 -9.43 -14.55
C THR A 193 -13.49 -8.90 -14.74
N PHE A 194 -13.07 -8.72 -15.98
CA PHE A 194 -11.79 -8.14 -16.36
C PHE A 194 -11.99 -6.95 -17.31
N MET A 195 -11.51 -5.78 -16.91
CA MET A 195 -11.63 -4.54 -17.68
C MET A 195 -10.34 -4.23 -18.47
N ASP A 196 -10.46 -4.14 -19.78
CA ASP A 196 -9.35 -3.84 -20.68
C ASP A 196 -9.57 -2.56 -21.48
N ARG A 197 -8.54 -1.72 -21.52
CA ARG A 197 -8.54 -0.51 -22.34
C ARG A 197 -8.49 -0.79 -23.84
N ASN A 198 -8.03 -1.98 -24.22
CA ASN A 198 -7.91 -2.41 -25.60
C ASN A 198 -9.21 -3.05 -26.12
N LEU A 199 -10.20 -3.30 -25.26
CA LEU A 199 -11.48 -3.82 -25.70
C LEU A 199 -12.36 -2.66 -26.18
N LYS A 200 -12.35 -2.45 -27.50
CA LYS A 200 -13.09 -1.39 -28.18
C LYS A 200 -13.77 -1.91 -29.44
N LYS A 201 -14.90 -1.31 -29.81
CA LYS A 201 -15.60 -1.53 -31.08
C LYS A 201 -14.61 -1.31 -32.25
N ASP A 202 -14.77 -2.10 -33.30
CA ASP A 202 -13.99 -2.03 -34.55
C ASP A 202 -12.46 -2.17 -34.41
N THR A 203 -11.99 -2.69 -33.28
CA THR A 203 -10.60 -3.12 -33.09
C THR A 203 -10.48 -4.63 -33.16
N TYR A 204 -9.25 -5.15 -33.26
CA TYR A 204 -8.96 -6.57 -33.10
C TYR A 204 -9.41 -7.16 -31.75
N MET A 205 -9.84 -6.32 -30.79
CA MET A 205 -10.43 -6.72 -29.50
C MET A 205 -9.63 -7.78 -28.77
N ARG A 206 -8.31 -7.67 -28.86
CA ARG A 206 -7.38 -8.56 -28.16
C ARG A 206 -7.24 -8.06 -26.73
N VAL A 207 -7.66 -8.90 -25.79
CA VAL A 207 -7.32 -8.73 -24.39
C VAL A 207 -5.80 -8.69 -24.26
N LYS A 208 -5.30 -7.65 -23.60
CA LYS A 208 -3.90 -7.41 -23.32
C LYS A 208 -3.37 -8.51 -22.41
N GLN A 209 -2.51 -9.35 -22.96
CA GLN A 209 -1.85 -10.43 -22.22
C GLN A 209 -0.57 -9.96 -21.51
N ALA A 210 -0.12 -8.74 -21.77
CA ALA A 210 1.08 -8.17 -21.14
C ALA A 210 0.76 -7.52 -19.79
N GLY A 211 1.70 -7.60 -18.85
CA GLY A 211 1.62 -6.98 -17.53
C GLY A 211 1.05 -7.92 -16.46
N ILE A 212 0.68 -7.36 -15.30
CA ILE A 212 0.30 -8.14 -14.11
C ILE A 212 -0.89 -9.08 -14.40
N TRP A 213 -1.87 -8.64 -15.18
CA TRP A 213 -3.01 -9.47 -15.57
C TRP A 213 -2.57 -10.79 -16.21
N GLY A 214 -1.80 -10.74 -17.30
CA GLY A 214 -1.46 -11.94 -18.05
C GLY A 214 -0.30 -12.75 -17.48
N HIS A 215 0.56 -12.14 -16.66
CA HIS A 215 1.67 -12.86 -16.03
C HIS A 215 1.35 -13.41 -14.64
N GLN A 216 0.39 -12.83 -13.93
CA GLN A 216 0.09 -13.19 -12.54
C GLN A 216 -1.38 -13.54 -12.33
N GLU A 217 -2.30 -12.60 -12.59
CA GLU A 217 -3.70 -12.72 -12.18
C GLU A 217 -4.41 -13.85 -12.93
N PHE A 218 -4.43 -13.80 -14.26
CA PHE A 218 -5.10 -14.80 -15.08
C PHE A 218 -4.51 -16.22 -14.91
N PRO A 219 -3.18 -16.44 -14.93
CA PRO A 219 -2.62 -17.74 -14.60
C PRO A 219 -3.01 -18.26 -13.21
N THR A 220 -3.06 -17.39 -12.21
CA THR A 220 -3.47 -17.75 -10.84
C THR A 220 -4.94 -18.16 -10.77
N LEU A 221 -5.83 -17.40 -11.42
CA LEU A 221 -7.26 -17.74 -11.49
C LEU A 221 -7.49 -19.11 -12.13
N ARG A 222 -6.72 -19.41 -13.20
CA ARG A 222 -6.78 -20.70 -13.90
C ARG A 222 -6.27 -21.86 -13.05
N SER A 223 -5.11 -21.71 -12.41
CA SER A 223 -4.46 -22.80 -11.67
C SER A 223 -5.22 -23.20 -10.41
N LEU A 224 -5.87 -22.25 -9.74
CA LEU A 224 -6.63 -22.52 -8.52
C LEU A 224 -7.99 -23.18 -8.78
N GLY A 225 -8.52 -23.06 -10.01
CA GLY A 225 -9.75 -23.74 -10.42
C GLY A 225 -11.04 -23.30 -9.70
N LYS A 226 -11.00 -22.21 -8.93
CA LYS A 226 -12.14 -21.62 -8.21
C LYS A 226 -13.03 -20.73 -9.09
N VAL A 227 -12.50 -20.30 -10.24
CA VAL A 227 -13.20 -19.46 -11.21
C VAL A 227 -13.85 -20.32 -12.27
N SER A 228 -15.14 -20.08 -12.53
CA SER A 228 -15.93 -20.78 -13.55
C SER A 228 -15.85 -20.09 -14.91
N SER A 229 -15.89 -18.76 -14.93
CA SER A 229 -15.74 -17.97 -16.15
C SER A 229 -15.26 -16.54 -15.88
N ILE A 230 -14.78 -15.89 -16.94
CA ILE A 230 -14.30 -14.51 -16.93
C ILE A 230 -14.97 -13.73 -18.05
N ASP A 231 -15.65 -12.63 -17.72
CA ASP A 231 -16.08 -11.63 -18.70
C ASP A 231 -14.94 -10.67 -18.99
N ALA A 232 -14.68 -10.37 -20.26
CA ALA A 232 -13.83 -9.25 -20.64
C ALA A 232 -14.69 -8.05 -21.04
N ILE A 233 -14.42 -6.89 -20.48
CA ILE A 233 -15.20 -5.67 -20.68
C ILE A 233 -14.31 -4.49 -21.07
N GLY A 234 -14.86 -3.52 -21.79
CA GLY A 234 -14.16 -2.28 -22.15
C GLY A 234 -14.18 -1.25 -21.01
N MET A 235 -13.76 -0.01 -21.29
CA MET A 235 -13.65 1.04 -20.26
C MET A 235 -14.99 1.74 -19.94
N PHE A 236 -16.02 1.59 -20.77
CA PHE A 236 -17.32 2.27 -20.66
C PHE A 236 -17.26 3.81 -20.61
N THR A 237 -16.13 4.42 -20.98
CA THR A 237 -15.96 5.89 -20.99
C THR A 237 -16.53 6.55 -22.24
N SER A 238 -16.62 5.82 -23.34
CA SER A 238 -17.22 6.24 -24.61
C SER A 238 -18.02 5.09 -25.20
N ILE A 239 -18.92 5.38 -26.15
CA ILE A 239 -19.75 4.38 -26.82
C ILE A 239 -18.90 3.23 -27.41
N ASP A 240 -17.76 3.56 -28.03
CA ASP A 240 -16.85 2.56 -28.62
C ASP A 240 -16.18 1.64 -27.59
N THR A 241 -16.20 2.00 -26.31
CA THR A 241 -15.58 1.24 -25.22
C THR A 241 -16.60 0.52 -24.35
N ARG A 242 -17.90 0.63 -24.68
CA ARG A 242 -18.98 -0.12 -24.02
C ARG A 242 -19.16 -1.49 -24.65
N VAL A 243 -18.09 -2.28 -24.56
CA VAL A 243 -18.02 -3.63 -25.12
C VAL A 243 -18.01 -4.61 -23.96
N ARG A 244 -18.80 -5.69 -24.08
CA ARG A 244 -18.70 -6.87 -23.22
C ARG A 244 -18.52 -8.11 -24.08
N TRP A 245 -17.49 -8.88 -23.75
CA TRP A 245 -17.25 -10.22 -24.23
C TRP A 245 -17.59 -11.18 -23.08
N PRO A 246 -18.86 -11.64 -23.00
CA PRO A 246 -19.28 -12.55 -21.96
C PRO A 246 -18.54 -13.88 -22.09
N ASP A 247 -18.18 -14.45 -20.95
CA ASP A 247 -17.42 -15.69 -20.87
C ASP A 247 -16.19 -15.73 -21.82
N TRP A 248 -15.49 -14.61 -21.91
CA TRP A 248 -14.23 -14.51 -22.64
C TRP A 248 -13.33 -15.71 -22.35
N TRP A 249 -13.24 -16.13 -21.08
CA TRP A 249 -12.64 -17.42 -20.70
C TRP A 249 -13.61 -18.26 -19.85
N LYS A 250 -13.58 -19.59 -20.03
CA LYS A 250 -14.31 -20.57 -19.20
C LYS A 250 -13.37 -21.64 -18.63
N LYS A 251 -13.73 -22.17 -17.47
CA LYS A 251 -13.05 -23.34 -16.90
C LYS A 251 -13.03 -24.50 -17.89
N GLY A 252 -11.87 -25.11 -18.05
CA GLY A 252 -11.62 -26.14 -19.07
C GLY A 252 -11.00 -25.61 -20.36
N MET A 253 -10.97 -24.28 -20.59
CA MET A 253 -10.22 -23.71 -21.71
C MET A 253 -8.71 -23.67 -21.39
N ASN A 254 -7.93 -24.34 -22.24
CA ASN A 254 -6.48 -24.50 -22.05
C ASN A 254 -5.65 -23.36 -22.64
N THR A 255 -6.22 -22.56 -23.53
CA THR A 255 -5.54 -21.48 -24.26
C THR A 255 -6.13 -20.12 -23.93
N TRP A 256 -5.37 -19.08 -24.29
CA TRP A 256 -5.87 -17.71 -24.28
C TRP A 256 -6.99 -17.57 -25.32
N PRO A 257 -8.15 -17.01 -24.94
CA PRO A 257 -9.19 -16.69 -25.89
C PRO A 257 -8.66 -15.70 -26.95
N ASN A 258 -9.05 -15.94 -28.19
CA ASN A 258 -8.60 -15.21 -29.37
C ASN A 258 -9.81 -14.79 -30.22
N GLU A 259 -9.54 -14.16 -31.36
CA GLU A 259 -10.57 -13.65 -32.26
C GLU A 259 -11.60 -14.70 -32.69
N ALA A 260 -11.23 -15.98 -32.81
CA ALA A 260 -12.14 -17.07 -33.15
C ALA A 260 -13.12 -17.44 -32.03
N THR A 261 -12.79 -17.10 -30.78
CA THR A 261 -13.64 -17.36 -29.59
C THR A 261 -14.55 -16.17 -29.24
N LYS A 262 -14.54 -15.14 -30.08
CA LYS A 262 -15.36 -13.93 -29.91
C LYS A 262 -16.83 -14.25 -30.19
N PRO A 263 -17.79 -13.81 -29.35
CA PRO A 263 -19.21 -13.99 -29.61
C PRO A 263 -19.64 -13.23 -30.86
N ALA A 264 -20.54 -13.83 -31.63
CA ALA A 264 -21.20 -13.18 -32.75
C ALA A 264 -22.11 -12.04 -32.22
N GLY A 265 -21.95 -10.83 -32.77
CA GLY A 265 -22.71 -9.66 -32.33
C GLY A 265 -22.38 -9.26 -30.90
N LEU A 266 -21.27 -8.52 -30.72
CA LEU A 266 -21.00 -7.86 -29.45
C LEU A 266 -22.20 -7.00 -29.09
N LYS A 267 -22.79 -7.27 -27.93
CA LYS A 267 -23.87 -6.44 -27.40
C LYS A 267 -23.26 -5.10 -27.04
N GLU A 268 -23.66 -4.05 -27.75
CA GLU A 268 -23.54 -2.68 -27.25
C GLU A 268 -24.33 -2.63 -25.93
N ILE A 269 -23.67 -2.18 -24.86
CA ILE A 269 -24.30 -1.95 -23.55
C ILE A 269 -24.46 -0.45 -23.34
#